data_AF-A0A2V9Q2L2-F1
#
_entry.id   AF-A0A2V9Q2L2-F1
#
_cell.length_a   1.000
_cell.length_b   1.000
_cell.length_c   1.000
_cell.angle_alpha   90.00
_cell.angle_beta   90.00
_cell.angle_gamma   90.00
#
_symmetry.space_group_name_H-M   'P 1'
#
loop_
_entity.id
_entity.type
_entity.pdbx_description
1 polymer ?
#
loop_
_entity_poly.entity_id
_entity_poly.type
_entity_poly.pdbx_seq_one_letter_code
_entity_poly.pdbx_strand_id
1 'polypeptide(L)'
;MKLRSFVLVLFTAASFAKGPQRVSNLPITTTLLGTDPSGVIADIQSDGLGSYFDGVGGVTSFLTTNGYNGIVWGDWQFGTLDSTTRIVSISFANPILVANGGTAIPNPPFTVKNVTAHIEDKCTQIFNDMITMSTNQTFQCPLITHFFDSNGAEYRIYMGPNWEPETTFAQVTCNAVASDGCNDWYIDPIPAGYDANGNPIPGTAIGRLVYFTKRSTPNEGDYSFRFHFHLTRP
;
A
#
# COMPACT_ATOMS: atom_id res chain seq x y z
N MET A 1 35.42 -64.37 41.45
CA MET A 1 34.30 -63.49 41.04
C MET A 1 34.89 -62.23 40.41
N LYS A 2 34.71 -62.03 39.09
CA LYS A 2 35.23 -60.86 38.37
C LYS A 2 34.06 -59.91 38.07
N LEU A 3 34.06 -58.75 38.72
CA LEU A 3 33.07 -57.69 38.52
C LEU A 3 33.41 -56.95 37.20
N ARG A 4 32.53 -57.03 36.20
CA ARG A 4 32.64 -56.27 34.95
C ARG A 4 31.84 -54.98 35.08
N SER A 5 32.52 -53.85 35.17
CA SER A 5 31.92 -52.52 35.14
C SER A 5 31.44 -52.19 33.72
N PHE A 6 30.13 -52.06 33.54
CA PHE A 6 29.52 -51.48 32.35
C PHE A 6 29.54 -49.95 32.48
N VAL A 7 30.32 -49.28 31.64
CA VAL A 7 30.31 -47.82 31.49
C VAL A 7 29.18 -47.47 30.53
N LEU A 8 28.12 -46.86 31.06
CA LEU A 8 26.99 -46.34 30.29
C LEU A 8 27.40 -44.98 29.69
N VAL A 9 27.67 -44.94 28.39
CA VAL A 9 27.94 -43.69 27.66
C VAL A 9 26.60 -43.04 27.33
N LEU A 10 26.19 -42.04 28.12
CA LEU A 10 25.08 -41.15 27.75
C LEU A 10 25.56 -40.21 26.63
N PHE A 11 25.09 -40.45 25.41
CA PHE A 11 25.15 -39.47 24.32
C PHE A 11 24.10 -38.39 24.58
N THR A 12 24.52 -37.24 25.10
CA THR A 12 23.70 -36.03 25.13
C THR A 12 23.58 -35.48 23.71
N ALA A 13 22.42 -35.68 23.09
CA ALA A 13 22.08 -35.01 21.84
C ALA A 13 21.94 -33.50 22.14
N ALA A 14 22.90 -32.70 21.67
CA ALA A 14 22.79 -31.26 21.70
C ALA A 14 21.71 -30.82 20.69
N SER A 15 20.51 -30.49 21.18
CA SER A 15 19.51 -29.79 20.38
C SER A 15 20.00 -28.36 20.15
N PHE A 16 20.42 -28.06 18.92
CA PHE A 16 20.63 -26.68 18.52
C PHE A 16 19.27 -25.99 18.51
N ALA A 17 19.02 -25.16 19.52
CA ALA A 17 17.90 -24.23 19.50
C ALA A 17 18.06 -23.36 18.25
N LYS A 18 17.16 -23.53 17.27
CA LYS A 18 17.01 -22.55 16.19
C LYS A 18 16.78 -21.20 16.88
N GLY A 19 17.70 -20.25 16.66
CA GLY A 19 17.50 -18.89 17.14
C GLY A 19 16.14 -18.35 16.67
N PRO A 20 15.59 -17.34 17.35
CA PRO A 20 14.28 -16.80 17.00
C PRO A 20 14.24 -16.50 15.49
N GLN A 21 13.26 -17.10 14.82
CA GLN A 21 13.04 -16.90 13.39
C GLN A 21 12.80 -15.41 13.17
N ARG A 22 13.68 -14.77 12.37
CA ARG A 22 13.49 -13.36 12.00
C ARG A 22 12.17 -13.27 11.26
N VAL A 23 11.28 -12.40 11.74
CA VAL A 23 10.03 -12.11 11.05
C VAL A 23 10.39 -11.54 9.67
N SER A 24 9.80 -12.09 8.61
CA SER A 24 9.96 -11.65 7.23
C SER A 24 8.71 -10.92 6.75
N ASN A 25 8.84 -10.12 5.70
CA ASN A 25 7.69 -9.45 5.08
C ASN A 25 6.63 -10.49 4.73
N LEU A 26 5.36 -10.12 4.93
CA LEU A 26 4.23 -11.01 4.68
C LEU A 26 3.73 -10.78 3.26
N PRO A 27 3.86 -11.75 2.34
CA PRO A 27 3.46 -11.56 0.94
C PRO A 27 1.98 -11.24 0.81
N ILE A 28 1.67 -10.29 -0.07
CA ILE A 28 0.30 -9.87 -0.40
C ILE A 28 0.10 -10.00 -1.91
N THR A 29 -1.05 -10.52 -2.31
CA THR A 29 -1.53 -10.41 -3.68
C THR A 29 -2.25 -9.09 -3.81
N THR A 30 -1.79 -8.24 -4.73
CA THR A 30 -2.43 -6.94 -5.02
C THR A 30 -3.21 -7.02 -6.32
N THR A 31 -4.40 -6.47 -6.33
CA THR A 31 -5.19 -6.22 -7.55
C THR A 31 -5.60 -4.76 -7.58
N LEU A 32 -5.09 -4.01 -8.56
CA LEU A 32 -5.49 -2.63 -8.80
C LEU A 32 -6.65 -2.62 -9.81
N LEU A 33 -7.85 -2.32 -9.34
CA LEU A 33 -9.05 -2.43 -10.16
C LEU A 33 -9.20 -1.21 -11.06
N GLY A 34 -9.62 -1.43 -12.31
CA GLY A 34 -9.78 -0.37 -13.33
C GLY A 34 -10.99 0.54 -13.09
N THR A 35 -11.84 0.16 -12.15
CA THR A 35 -12.97 0.96 -11.69
C THR A 35 -13.02 0.99 -10.18
N ASP A 36 -13.51 2.11 -9.65
CA ASP A 36 -13.87 2.23 -8.24
C ASP A 36 -15.10 1.36 -7.88
N PRO A 37 -15.50 1.27 -6.61
CA PRO A 37 -16.65 0.45 -6.20
C PRO A 37 -17.99 0.83 -6.86
N SER A 38 -18.09 2.01 -7.48
CA SER A 38 -19.24 2.49 -8.25
C SER A 38 -19.17 2.24 -9.75
N GLY A 39 -18.08 1.65 -10.25
CA GLY A 39 -17.88 1.41 -11.67
C GLY A 39 -17.36 2.61 -12.45
N VAL A 40 -16.91 3.67 -11.78
CA VAL A 40 -16.23 4.80 -12.44
C VAL A 40 -14.76 4.46 -12.63
N ILE A 41 -14.18 4.86 -13.77
CA ILE A 41 -12.77 4.59 -14.08
C ILE A 41 -11.85 5.10 -12.96
N ALA A 42 -10.96 4.23 -12.49
CA ALA A 42 -9.96 4.55 -11.49
C ALA A 42 -8.82 5.38 -12.10
N ASP A 43 -8.32 6.36 -11.36
CA ASP A 43 -7.17 7.17 -11.75
C ASP A 43 -5.84 6.45 -11.47
N ILE A 44 -5.82 5.48 -10.56
CA ILE A 44 -4.69 4.57 -10.33
C ILE A 44 -5.18 3.14 -10.55
N GLN A 45 -4.70 2.49 -11.61
CA GLN A 45 -5.22 1.20 -12.06
C GLN A 45 -4.14 0.26 -12.59
N SER A 46 -4.49 -1.02 -12.72
CA SER A 46 -3.56 -2.05 -13.20
C SER A 46 -3.16 -1.88 -14.67
N ASP A 47 -2.14 -2.65 -15.06
CA ASP A 47 -1.72 -2.87 -16.44
C ASP A 47 -2.64 -3.83 -17.24
N GLY A 48 -3.71 -4.32 -16.64
CA GLY A 48 -4.63 -5.27 -17.27
C GLY A 48 -4.10 -6.70 -17.41
N LEU A 49 -2.93 -7.02 -16.83
CA LEU A 49 -2.31 -8.36 -16.90
C LEU A 49 -2.69 -9.27 -15.71
N GLY A 50 -3.70 -8.88 -14.93
CA GLY A 50 -4.17 -9.60 -13.75
C GLY A 50 -3.48 -9.15 -12.46
N SER A 51 -3.61 -9.96 -11.40
CA SER A 51 -3.05 -9.63 -10.08
C SER A 51 -1.51 -9.56 -10.09
N TYR A 52 -1.01 -8.87 -9.08
CA TYR A 52 0.40 -8.65 -8.78
C TYR A 52 0.78 -9.55 -7.60
N PHE A 53 1.83 -10.35 -7.75
CA PHE A 53 2.31 -11.28 -6.72
C PHE A 53 3.73 -10.91 -6.32
N ASP A 54 4.01 -10.97 -5.02
CA ASP A 54 5.35 -10.70 -4.49
C ASP A 54 6.40 -11.63 -5.12
N GLY A 55 7.49 -11.04 -5.61
CA GLY A 55 8.60 -11.77 -6.22
C GLY A 55 8.34 -12.28 -7.65
N VAL A 56 7.17 -12.00 -8.25
CA VAL A 56 6.83 -12.43 -9.62
C VAL A 56 6.97 -11.29 -10.60
N GLY A 57 7.76 -11.47 -11.66
CA GLY A 57 7.92 -10.46 -12.72
C GLY A 57 8.56 -9.15 -12.24
N GLY A 58 9.39 -9.19 -11.20
CA GLY A 58 10.01 -7.99 -10.62
C GLY A 58 9.06 -7.12 -9.79
N VAL A 59 7.90 -7.65 -9.43
CA VAL A 59 6.95 -7.00 -8.52
C VAL A 59 7.32 -7.28 -7.07
N THR A 60 7.16 -6.26 -6.22
CA THR A 60 7.08 -6.43 -4.77
C THR A 60 5.66 -6.15 -4.28
N SER A 61 5.18 -6.91 -3.30
CA SER A 61 3.86 -6.71 -2.70
C SER A 61 3.76 -7.41 -1.35
N PHE A 62 3.81 -6.66 -0.26
CA PHE A 62 3.88 -7.26 1.08
C PHE A 62 3.40 -6.32 2.19
N LEU A 63 3.06 -6.89 3.35
CA LEU A 63 3.02 -6.13 4.61
C LEU A 63 4.42 -6.09 5.22
N THR A 64 4.90 -4.90 5.56
CA THR A 64 6.28 -4.70 6.05
C THR A 64 6.46 -5.25 7.46
N THR A 65 7.61 -5.87 7.72
CA THR A 65 7.99 -6.32 9.07
C THR A 65 8.39 -5.21 10.02
N ASN A 66 8.74 -4.05 9.47
CA ASN A 66 9.28 -2.94 10.22
C ASN A 66 8.46 -1.68 9.91
N GLY A 67 7.19 -1.71 10.34
CA GLY A 67 6.34 -0.54 10.29
C GLY A 67 6.82 0.51 11.30
N TYR A 68 6.23 1.69 11.22
CA TYR A 68 6.39 2.71 12.24
C TYR A 68 5.95 2.18 13.61
N ASN A 69 6.49 2.77 14.66
CA ASN A 69 6.11 2.46 16.05
C ASN A 69 6.32 0.99 16.45
N GLY A 70 7.13 0.23 15.70
CA GLY A 70 7.40 -1.19 15.96
C GLY A 70 6.24 -2.13 15.63
N ILE A 71 5.24 -1.66 14.88
CA ILE A 71 4.11 -2.48 14.45
C ILE A 71 4.57 -3.34 13.27
N VAL A 72 4.43 -4.65 13.42
CA VAL A 72 4.83 -5.65 12.44
C VAL A 72 3.63 -5.97 11.55
N TRP A 73 3.82 -5.92 10.24
CA TRP A 73 2.80 -6.17 9.21
C TRP A 73 1.62 -5.19 9.21
N GLY A 74 1.86 -3.95 9.63
CA GLY A 74 0.81 -2.93 9.65
C GLY A 74 0.80 -1.97 8.46
N ASP A 75 1.86 -1.92 7.63
CA ASP A 75 1.89 -1.11 6.39
C ASP A 75 1.98 -2.05 5.18
N TRP A 76 1.22 -1.77 4.13
CA TRP A 76 1.32 -2.41 2.83
C TRP A 76 2.26 -1.64 1.91
N GLN A 77 3.12 -2.38 1.22
CA GLN A 77 4.00 -1.87 0.17
C GLN A 77 3.83 -2.68 -1.10
N PHE A 78 3.71 -1.98 -2.21
CA PHE A 78 3.63 -2.53 -3.54
C PHE A 78 4.62 -1.80 -4.46
N GLY A 79 5.27 -2.52 -5.36
CA GLY A 79 6.28 -1.97 -6.24
C GLY A 79 6.36 -2.66 -7.58
N THR A 80 6.52 -1.85 -8.62
CA THR A 80 6.85 -2.26 -10.00
C THR A 80 8.13 -1.59 -10.49
N LEU A 81 8.87 -0.89 -9.62
CA LEU A 81 10.10 -0.16 -9.96
C LEU A 81 11.18 -1.07 -10.57
N ASP A 82 11.27 -2.31 -10.11
CA ASP A 82 12.21 -3.31 -10.63
C ASP A 82 11.58 -4.22 -11.71
N SER A 83 10.33 -3.96 -12.09
CA SER A 83 9.64 -4.74 -13.11
C SER A 83 9.91 -4.18 -14.51
N THR A 84 10.17 -5.09 -15.45
CA THR A 84 10.25 -4.77 -16.89
C THR A 84 8.97 -5.12 -17.64
N THR A 85 8.02 -5.79 -16.97
CA THR A 85 6.81 -6.35 -17.59
C THR A 85 5.52 -5.89 -16.93
N ARG A 86 5.58 -5.36 -15.70
CA ARG A 86 4.43 -4.91 -14.92
C ARG A 86 4.54 -3.42 -14.66
N ILE A 87 3.44 -2.71 -14.83
CA ILE A 87 3.34 -1.26 -14.71
C ILE A 87 2.00 -0.88 -14.07
N VAL A 88 1.82 0.39 -13.76
CA VAL A 88 0.58 0.98 -13.23
C VAL A 88 0.19 2.15 -14.10
N SER A 89 -1.10 2.27 -14.42
CA SER A 89 -1.62 3.46 -15.10
C SER A 89 -1.99 4.51 -14.05
N ILE A 90 -1.46 5.73 -14.20
CA ILE A 90 -1.78 6.89 -13.35
C ILE A 90 -2.42 7.99 -14.22
N SER A 91 -3.49 8.58 -13.73
CA SER A 91 -4.25 9.68 -14.34
C SER A 91 -4.25 10.91 -13.43
N PHE A 92 -3.91 12.06 -14.01
CA PHE A 92 -4.03 13.40 -13.43
C PHE A 92 -5.16 14.20 -14.10
N ALA A 93 -6.17 13.51 -14.61
CA ALA A 93 -7.27 14.13 -15.38
C ALA A 93 -8.20 15.03 -14.54
N ASN A 94 -8.14 14.95 -13.21
CA ASN A 94 -9.01 15.68 -12.29
C ASN A 94 -8.20 16.66 -11.41
N PRO A 95 -7.61 17.73 -11.97
CA PRO A 95 -6.87 18.71 -11.20
C PRO A 95 -7.79 19.57 -10.33
N ILE A 96 -7.34 19.92 -9.13
CA ILE A 96 -7.99 20.90 -8.25
C ILE A 96 -7.35 22.26 -8.52
N LEU A 97 -8.10 23.15 -9.17
CA LEU A 97 -7.62 24.50 -9.47
C LEU A 97 -7.46 25.33 -8.18
N VAL A 98 -6.54 26.29 -8.19
CA VAL A 98 -6.34 27.22 -7.06
C VAL A 98 -7.64 27.96 -6.69
N ALA A 99 -8.44 28.34 -7.68
CA ALA A 99 -9.75 28.96 -7.47
C ALA A 99 -10.76 28.05 -6.74
N ASN A 100 -10.52 26.74 -6.71
CA ASN A 100 -11.37 25.71 -6.11
C ASN A 100 -10.71 25.06 -4.87
N GLY A 101 -9.68 25.70 -4.28
CA GLY A 101 -9.01 25.21 -3.07
C GLY A 101 -7.71 24.43 -3.31
N GLY A 102 -7.23 24.34 -4.54
CA GLY A 102 -5.90 23.81 -4.83
C GLY A 102 -4.78 24.73 -4.32
N THR A 103 -3.64 24.17 -3.97
CA THR A 103 -2.51 24.89 -3.35
C THR A 103 -1.44 25.36 -4.34
N ALA A 104 -1.43 24.81 -5.54
CA ALA A 104 -0.54 25.19 -6.62
C ALA A 104 -1.23 25.08 -7.98
N ILE A 105 -0.66 25.71 -9.00
CA ILE A 105 -1.14 25.54 -10.38
C ILE A 105 -0.82 24.09 -10.81
N PRO A 106 -1.81 23.29 -11.24
CA PRO A 106 -1.60 21.92 -11.70
C PRO A 106 -0.61 21.86 -12.86
N ASN A 107 0.47 21.10 -12.69
CA ASN A 107 1.53 20.92 -13.67
C ASN A 107 2.03 19.45 -13.68
N PRO A 108 1.19 18.49 -14.09
CA PRO A 108 1.57 17.09 -14.03
C PRO A 108 2.53 16.74 -15.18
N PRO A 109 3.44 15.76 -15.01
CA PRO A 109 4.36 15.33 -16.07
C PRO A 109 3.65 14.69 -17.27
N PHE A 110 2.40 14.29 -17.10
CA PHE A 110 1.51 13.72 -18.12
C PHE A 110 0.06 13.79 -17.63
N THR A 111 -0.92 13.65 -18.53
CA THR A 111 -2.33 13.51 -18.13
C THR A 111 -2.66 12.07 -17.74
N VAL A 112 -2.33 11.09 -18.58
CA VAL A 112 -2.49 9.65 -18.27
C VAL A 112 -1.29 8.90 -18.81
N LYS A 113 -0.70 8.01 -18.02
CA LYS A 113 0.46 7.22 -18.46
C LYS A 113 0.63 5.94 -17.64
N ASN A 114 1.16 4.91 -18.31
CA ASN A 114 1.67 3.73 -17.62
C ASN A 114 3.11 3.98 -17.16
N VAL A 115 3.36 3.78 -15.87
CA VAL A 115 4.64 4.01 -15.22
C VAL A 115 4.99 2.85 -14.31
N THR A 116 6.27 2.67 -14.04
CA THR A 116 6.69 1.90 -12.87
C THR A 116 6.45 2.75 -11.63
N ALA A 117 5.80 2.19 -10.63
CA ALA A 117 5.42 2.87 -9.40
C ALA A 117 5.71 2.02 -8.16
N HIS A 118 5.89 2.71 -7.04
CA HIS A 118 5.86 2.16 -5.69
C HIS A 118 4.71 2.83 -4.94
N ILE A 119 3.76 2.02 -4.48
CA ILE A 119 2.58 2.48 -3.74
C ILE A 119 2.66 1.90 -2.34
N GLU A 120 2.40 2.74 -1.35
CA GLU A 120 2.50 2.34 0.04
C GLU A 120 1.40 3.01 0.85
N ASP A 121 0.69 2.23 1.66
CA ASP A 121 -0.05 2.79 2.79
C ASP A 121 0.85 2.87 4.03
N LYS A 122 0.57 3.81 4.92
CA LYS A 122 1.37 4.07 6.13
C LYS A 122 0.50 3.99 7.38
N CYS A 123 -0.33 2.97 7.50
CA CYS A 123 -1.24 2.81 8.64
C CYS A 123 -0.50 2.82 10.00
N THR A 124 0.68 2.23 10.08
CA THR A 124 1.45 2.18 11.33
C THR A 124 1.95 3.55 11.77
N GLN A 125 2.12 4.50 10.85
CA GLN A 125 2.54 5.86 11.18
C GLN A 125 1.54 6.56 12.11
N ILE A 126 0.27 6.18 12.02
CA ILE A 126 -0.82 6.65 12.86
C ILE A 126 -1.30 5.57 13.84
N PHE A 127 -0.41 4.64 14.21
CA PHE A 127 -0.61 3.57 15.20
C PHE A 127 -1.70 2.55 14.84
N ASN A 128 -2.04 2.42 13.55
CA ASN A 128 -2.96 1.38 13.08
C ASN A 128 -2.19 0.14 12.62
N ASP A 129 -2.82 -1.02 12.81
CA ASP A 129 -2.24 -2.31 12.50
C ASP A 129 -3.20 -3.11 11.59
N MET A 130 -2.88 -3.18 10.30
CA MET A 130 -3.71 -3.84 9.30
C MET A 130 -3.95 -5.32 9.59
N ILE A 131 -3.01 -6.02 10.23
CA ILE A 131 -3.13 -7.47 10.46
C ILE A 131 -4.13 -7.79 11.57
N THR A 132 -4.27 -6.90 12.56
CA THR A 132 -5.17 -7.10 13.71
C THR A 132 -6.56 -6.53 13.49
N MET A 133 -6.86 -6.03 12.29
CA MET A 133 -8.20 -5.59 11.93
C MET A 133 -9.22 -6.72 12.06
N SER A 134 -10.38 -6.38 12.61
CA SER A 134 -11.58 -7.20 12.57
C SER A 134 -12.36 -6.99 11.26
N THR A 135 -13.21 -7.94 10.90
CA THR A 135 -14.06 -7.82 9.69
C THR A 135 -14.90 -6.56 9.73
N ASN A 136 -14.94 -5.83 8.61
CA ASN A 136 -15.55 -4.51 8.41
C ASN A 136 -14.94 -3.37 9.23
N GLN A 137 -13.85 -3.61 9.96
CA GLN A 137 -13.09 -2.52 10.56
C GLN A 137 -12.47 -1.67 9.47
N THR A 138 -12.43 -0.36 9.70
CA THR A 138 -11.82 0.59 8.78
C THR A 138 -10.78 1.45 9.48
N PHE A 139 -9.71 1.77 8.77
CA PHE A 139 -8.68 2.71 9.16
C PHE A 139 -8.53 3.78 8.08
N GLN A 140 -8.22 5.01 8.48
CA GLN A 140 -7.87 6.08 7.55
C GLN A 140 -6.36 6.24 7.56
N CYS A 141 -5.66 5.77 6.53
CA CYS A 141 -4.20 5.71 6.50
C CYS A 141 -3.63 6.67 5.45
N PRO A 142 -2.44 7.24 5.69
CA PRO A 142 -1.71 7.93 4.64
C PRO A 142 -1.38 6.95 3.51
N LEU A 143 -1.43 7.43 2.27
CA LEU A 143 -1.05 6.69 1.07
C LEU A 143 -0.03 7.52 0.27
N ILE A 144 1.02 6.88 -0.22
CA ILE A 144 2.03 7.48 -1.10
C ILE A 144 2.06 6.69 -2.39
N THR A 145 2.06 7.40 -3.53
CA THR A 145 2.44 6.81 -4.82
C THR A 145 3.69 7.50 -5.34
N HIS A 146 4.80 6.77 -5.39
CA HIS A 146 6.08 7.19 -5.93
C HIS A 146 6.26 6.60 -7.33
N PHE A 147 6.64 7.40 -8.32
CA PHE A 147 6.85 6.93 -9.70
C PHE A 147 7.91 7.76 -10.43
N PHE A 148 8.36 7.24 -11.58
CA PHE A 148 9.24 7.96 -12.49
C PHE A 148 8.53 8.26 -13.81
N ASP A 149 8.75 9.46 -14.36
CA ASP A 149 8.31 9.78 -15.72
C ASP A 149 9.24 9.11 -16.78
N SER A 150 8.97 9.35 -18.07
CA SER A 150 9.82 8.79 -19.14
C SER A 150 11.22 9.41 -19.23
N ASN A 151 11.45 10.55 -18.59
CA ASN A 151 12.74 11.22 -18.53
C ASN A 151 13.54 10.79 -17.29
N GLY A 152 12.99 9.92 -16.45
CA GLY A 152 13.59 9.50 -15.18
C GLY A 152 13.44 10.53 -14.06
N ALA A 153 12.57 11.53 -14.22
CA ALA A 153 12.21 12.45 -13.15
C ALA A 153 11.32 11.75 -12.12
N GLU A 154 11.68 11.89 -10.84
CA GLU A 154 10.97 11.28 -9.71
C GLU A 154 9.79 12.16 -9.28
N TYR A 155 8.63 11.56 -9.10
CA TYR A 155 7.43 12.23 -8.61
C TYR A 155 6.79 11.43 -7.49
N ARG A 156 6.09 12.13 -6.59
CA ARG A 156 5.31 11.51 -5.53
C ARG A 156 3.93 12.14 -5.45
N ILE A 157 2.94 11.31 -5.17
CA ILE A 157 1.59 11.71 -4.80
C ILE A 157 1.46 11.42 -3.31
N TYR A 158 1.28 12.47 -2.51
CA TYR A 158 1.03 12.35 -1.08
C TYR A 158 -0.47 12.46 -0.82
N MET A 159 -1.03 11.47 -0.13
CA MET A 159 -2.41 11.44 0.35
C MET A 159 -2.37 11.20 1.86
N GLY A 160 -2.24 12.29 2.63
CA GLY A 160 -2.06 12.22 4.07
C GLY A 160 -1.97 13.63 4.67
N PRO A 161 -3.03 14.12 5.35
CA PRO A 161 -3.05 15.44 5.99
C PRO A 161 -1.89 15.71 6.96
N ASN A 162 -1.28 14.65 7.51
CA ASN A 162 -0.12 14.73 8.40
C ASN A 162 1.19 15.09 7.67
N TRP A 163 1.24 14.98 6.35
CA TRP A 163 2.35 15.42 5.50
C TRP A 163 1.98 16.67 4.71
N GLU A 164 0.79 16.66 4.11
CA GLU A 164 0.30 17.71 3.22
C GLU A 164 -1.14 18.06 3.65
N PRO A 165 -1.37 19.17 4.37
CA PRO A 165 -2.63 19.45 5.08
C PRO A 165 -3.90 19.42 4.22
N GLU A 166 -3.79 19.75 2.93
CA GLU A 166 -4.93 19.83 1.99
C GLU A 166 -5.28 18.50 1.32
N THR A 167 -4.51 17.44 1.62
CA THR A 167 -4.74 16.09 1.09
C THR A 167 -5.68 15.29 1.99
N THR A 168 -6.14 14.13 1.54
CA THR A 168 -6.98 13.23 2.36
C THR A 168 -6.28 11.90 2.59
N PHE A 169 -6.64 11.21 3.67
CA PHE A 169 -6.26 9.80 3.85
C PHE A 169 -6.96 8.89 2.82
N ALA A 170 -6.40 7.70 2.62
CA ALA A 170 -7.12 6.57 2.04
C ALA A 170 -7.83 5.78 3.16
N GLN A 171 -8.94 5.12 2.86
CA GLN A 171 -9.62 4.21 3.77
C GLN A 171 -9.20 2.77 3.48
N VAL A 172 -8.61 2.12 4.48
CA VAL A 172 -8.31 0.69 4.48
C VAL A 172 -9.44 -0.03 5.21
N THR A 173 -10.06 -1.02 4.58
CA THR A 173 -11.16 -1.82 5.12
C THR A 173 -10.78 -3.29 5.14
N CYS A 174 -10.94 -3.97 6.27
CA CYS A 174 -10.76 -5.42 6.34
C CYS A 174 -12.05 -6.14 5.93
N ASN A 175 -12.04 -6.90 4.84
CA ASN A 175 -13.21 -7.60 4.32
C ASN A 175 -13.39 -8.99 4.90
N ALA A 176 -12.29 -9.66 5.24
CA ALA A 176 -12.30 -10.99 5.82
C ALA A 176 -11.12 -11.20 6.77
N VAL A 177 -11.34 -12.07 7.76
CA VAL A 177 -10.32 -12.48 8.72
C VAL A 177 -10.10 -13.99 8.63
N ALA A 178 -8.84 -14.40 8.75
CA ALA A 178 -8.43 -15.78 8.96
C ALA A 178 -8.04 -15.99 10.43
N SER A 179 -7.55 -17.19 10.78
CA SER A 179 -7.16 -17.52 12.17
C SER A 179 -6.04 -16.65 12.73
N ASP A 180 -5.23 -16.06 11.85
CA ASP A 180 -4.04 -15.26 12.13
C ASP A 180 -4.19 -13.79 11.69
N GLY A 181 -5.42 -13.28 11.74
CA GLY A 181 -5.74 -11.86 11.50
C GLY A 181 -6.41 -11.61 10.16
N CYS A 182 -6.59 -10.33 9.83
CA CYS A 182 -7.17 -9.94 8.55
C CYS A 182 -6.36 -10.52 7.38
N ASN A 183 -7.05 -10.94 6.33
CA ASN A 183 -6.42 -11.58 5.17
C ASN A 183 -6.98 -11.08 3.83
N ASP A 184 -7.92 -10.14 3.86
CA ASP A 184 -8.56 -9.53 2.70
C ASP A 184 -8.86 -8.07 3.05
N TRP A 185 -8.35 -7.13 2.25
CA TRP A 185 -8.56 -5.71 2.44
C TRP A 185 -8.94 -5.00 1.14
N TYR A 186 -9.76 -3.96 1.27
CA TYR A 186 -9.87 -2.91 0.27
C TYR A 186 -9.16 -1.64 0.73
N ILE A 187 -8.53 -0.94 -0.21
CA ILE A 187 -8.04 0.42 -0.04
C ILE A 187 -8.73 1.32 -1.06
N ASP A 188 -9.51 2.27 -0.54
CA ASP A 188 -10.39 3.14 -1.30
C ASP A 188 -10.25 4.60 -0.84
N PRO A 189 -10.67 5.58 -1.65
CA PRO A 189 -10.99 6.90 -1.13
C PRO A 189 -12.05 6.83 -0.02
N ILE A 190 -11.95 7.71 0.97
CA ILE A 190 -13.00 7.86 2.00
C ILE A 190 -14.32 8.23 1.30
N PRO A 191 -15.44 7.53 1.58
CA PRO A 191 -16.75 7.82 1.02
C PRO A 191 -17.15 9.29 1.18
N ALA A 192 -17.75 9.87 0.15
CA ALA A 192 -18.26 11.25 0.18
C ALA A 192 -19.50 11.41 1.08
N GLY A 193 -20.02 10.30 1.60
CA GLY A 193 -21.20 10.23 2.45
C GLY A 193 -21.86 8.87 2.34
N TYR A 194 -23.13 8.81 2.75
CA TYR A 194 -23.97 7.64 2.60
C TYR A 194 -25.30 8.05 1.96
N ASP A 195 -25.83 7.21 1.07
CA ASP A 195 -27.13 7.45 0.45
C ASP A 195 -28.28 7.23 1.47
N ALA A 196 -29.51 7.47 1.04
CA ALA A 196 -30.69 7.29 1.89
C ALA A 196 -30.90 5.84 2.37
N ASN A 197 -30.25 4.86 1.74
CA ASN A 197 -30.29 3.44 2.10
C ASN A 197 -29.10 3.02 2.96
N GLY A 198 -28.18 3.94 3.28
CA GLY A 198 -26.98 3.67 4.05
C GLY A 198 -25.83 3.07 3.23
N ASN A 199 -25.91 3.07 1.90
CA ASN A 199 -24.79 2.63 1.06
C ASN A 199 -23.74 3.74 0.97
N PRO A 200 -22.43 3.42 1.01
CA PRO A 200 -21.38 4.42 0.87
C PRO A 200 -21.46 5.07 -0.51
N ILE A 201 -21.45 6.41 -0.52
CA ILE A 201 -21.32 7.19 -1.76
C ILE A 201 -19.82 7.23 -2.09
N PRO A 202 -19.43 6.80 -3.30
CA PRO A 202 -18.04 6.79 -3.74
C PRO A 202 -17.35 8.14 -3.54
N GLY A 203 -16.18 8.10 -2.91
CA GLY A 203 -15.36 9.28 -2.66
C GLY A 203 -14.29 9.50 -3.73
N THR A 204 -13.53 10.57 -3.54
CA THR A 204 -12.26 10.81 -4.23
C THR A 204 -11.23 11.21 -3.19
N ALA A 205 -10.01 10.70 -3.29
CA ALA A 205 -8.93 11.12 -2.43
C ALA A 205 -8.26 12.37 -3.02
N ILE A 206 -7.94 13.36 -2.19
CA ILE A 206 -7.12 14.49 -2.61
C ILE A 206 -5.66 14.10 -2.41
N GLY A 207 -4.89 14.10 -3.50
CA GLY A 207 -3.45 13.86 -3.47
C GLY A 207 -2.67 15.06 -3.99
N ARG A 208 -1.58 15.40 -3.31
CA ARG A 208 -0.62 16.42 -3.76
C ARG A 208 0.45 15.78 -4.62
N LEU A 209 0.60 16.24 -5.85
CA LEU A 209 1.73 15.89 -6.69
C LEU A 209 2.94 16.75 -6.31
N VAL A 210 4.08 16.11 -6.07
CA VAL A 210 5.35 16.82 -5.94
C VAL A 210 6.37 16.27 -6.93
N TYR A 211 7.18 17.17 -7.47
CA TYR A 211 8.41 16.80 -8.16
C TYR A 211 9.49 16.52 -7.10
N PHE A 212 9.99 15.29 -7.02
CA PHE A 212 10.92 14.90 -5.98
C PHE A 212 12.36 15.07 -6.47
N THR A 213 13.09 16.01 -5.88
CA THR A 213 14.53 16.17 -6.15
C THR A 213 15.31 16.11 -4.84
N LYS A 214 16.63 15.89 -4.95
CA LYS A 214 17.52 15.90 -3.77
C LYS A 214 17.51 17.20 -2.97
N ARG A 215 17.02 18.32 -3.54
CA ARG A 215 17.14 19.67 -2.96
C ARG A 215 15.80 20.34 -2.69
N SER A 216 14.72 19.87 -3.28
CA SER A 216 13.39 20.43 -3.12
C SER A 216 12.32 19.42 -3.51
N THR A 217 11.13 19.63 -2.96
CA THR A 217 9.89 18.95 -3.35
C THR A 217 8.87 19.99 -3.81
N PRO A 218 9.03 20.61 -5.00
CA PRO A 218 8.07 21.58 -5.50
C PRO A 218 6.68 20.94 -5.60
N ASN A 219 5.67 21.69 -5.16
CA ASN A 219 4.27 21.33 -5.31
C ASN A 219 3.84 21.57 -6.77
N GLU A 220 3.43 20.51 -7.45
CA GLU A 220 3.01 20.49 -8.86
C GLU A 220 1.47 20.38 -8.99
N GLY A 221 0.75 20.72 -7.92
CA GLY A 221 -0.71 20.78 -7.85
C GLY A 221 -1.34 19.67 -7.01
N ASP A 222 -2.61 19.89 -6.68
CA ASP A 222 -3.46 18.91 -6.01
C ASP A 222 -4.46 18.32 -7.01
N TYR A 223 -4.78 17.04 -6.87
CA TYR A 223 -5.64 16.29 -7.79
C TYR A 223 -6.60 15.40 -7.01
N SER A 224 -7.79 15.18 -7.56
CA SER A 224 -8.73 14.17 -7.07
C SER A 224 -8.43 12.83 -7.74
N PHE A 225 -8.24 11.80 -6.93
CA PHE A 225 -7.96 10.44 -7.38
C PHE A 225 -9.06 9.49 -6.97
N ARG A 226 -9.50 8.68 -7.94
CA ARG A 226 -10.26 7.46 -7.70
C ARG A 226 -9.33 6.26 -7.76
N PHE A 227 -9.53 5.31 -6.87
CA PHE A 227 -8.84 4.03 -6.90
C PHE A 227 -9.63 3.00 -6.11
N HIS A 228 -9.35 1.73 -6.40
CA HIS A 228 -9.88 0.61 -5.65
C HIS A 228 -8.84 -0.51 -5.68
N PHE A 229 -8.14 -0.67 -4.56
CA PHE A 229 -7.11 -1.70 -4.43
C PHE A 229 -7.67 -2.84 -3.61
N HIS A 230 -7.53 -4.05 -4.11
CA HIS A 230 -7.89 -5.27 -3.41
C HIS A 230 -6.62 -6.02 -3.05
N LEU A 231 -6.43 -6.25 -1.75
CA LEU A 231 -5.26 -6.90 -1.18
C LEU A 231 -5.69 -8.22 -0.54
N THR A 232 -5.04 -9.32 -0.88
CA THR A 232 -5.30 -10.60 -0.23
C THR A 232 -4.00 -11.25 0.24
N ARG A 233 -4.05 -11.81 1.45
CA ARG A 233 -3.01 -12.71 1.93
C ARG A 233 -3.33 -14.12 1.42
N PRO A 234 -2.44 -14.73 0.61
CA PRO A 234 -2.67 -16.05 0.02
C PRO A 234 -2.67 -17.18 1.05
#